data_AF-A0A6I4ZZF1-F1
#
_entry.id   AF-A0A6I4ZZF1-F1
#
_cell.length_a   1.000
_cell.length_b   1.000
_cell.length_c   1.000
_cell.angle_alpha   90.00
_cell.angle_beta   90.00
_cell.angle_gamma   90.00
#
_symmetry.space_group_name_H-M   'P 1'
#
loop_
_entity.id
_entity.type
_entity.pdbx_description
1 polymer ?
#
loop_
_entity_poly.entity_id
_entity_poly.type
_entity_poly.pdbx_seq_one_letter_code
_entity_poly.pdbx_strand_id
1 'polypeptide(L)'
;MDRMRVLQHIDPTDSFPVWDYRSIGKYEEKAAVYVFWDEKGYEQENRHDLYAEHSPVYIGKTNNLTKRIIQHLTHDDCTENFSTYFYHIDVYVFENLSKNHSLIQAMKEDKLRYENLADLYEVYLITRRFPWFNDTHNFYVTKYKTRLMYFSNDYHNLRRSNWFESEAKIEYGFKQIEKMAKELSLPVQTITQERWLRLEDFVDGLISRRKNKFPLRDNLIKYLQNKVDRNTFKIKTMKGEDKLFSYHKKESNHYYIASDALLYYRPSEQLISRLSKN
;
A
#
# COMPACT_ATOMS: atom_id res chain seq x y z
N MET A 1 30.79 -9.83 13.88
CA MET A 1 29.38 -9.82 14.29
C MET A 1 28.55 -9.65 13.02
N ASP A 2 27.57 -10.51 12.76
CA ASP A 2 26.78 -10.46 11.53
C ASP A 2 25.97 -9.15 11.49
N ARG A 3 26.26 -8.25 10.54
CA ARG A 3 25.71 -6.87 10.52
C ARG A 3 24.19 -6.83 10.50
N MET A 4 23.54 -7.90 9.98
CA MET A 4 22.09 -8.04 10.02
C MET A 4 21.51 -8.29 11.42
N ARG A 5 22.28 -8.88 12.35
CA ARG A 5 21.82 -9.12 13.73
C ARG A 5 21.67 -7.83 14.54
N VAL A 6 22.39 -6.77 14.16
CA VAL A 6 22.32 -5.47 14.87
C VAL A 6 21.04 -4.70 14.54
N LEU A 7 20.39 -5.04 13.41
CA LEU A 7 19.08 -4.52 13.01
C LEU A 7 17.92 -5.41 13.49
N GLN A 8 18.20 -6.52 14.18
CA GLN A 8 17.18 -7.37 14.78
C GLN A 8 16.79 -6.79 16.14
N HIS A 9 15.49 -6.66 16.39
CA HIS A 9 14.91 -6.26 17.68
C HIS A 9 15.15 -4.80 18.08
N ILE A 10 14.86 -3.85 17.20
CA ILE A 10 14.62 -2.46 17.61
C ILE A 10 13.12 -2.31 17.81
N ASP A 11 12.69 -1.94 19.02
CA ASP A 11 11.30 -1.57 19.27
C ASP A 11 11.00 -0.19 18.67
N PRO A 12 9.76 0.07 18.23
CA PRO A 12 9.38 1.39 17.79
C PRO A 12 9.58 2.40 18.94
N THR A 13 10.08 3.57 18.57
CA THR A 13 10.22 4.72 19.48
C THR A 13 8.88 5.19 20.01
N ASP A 14 7.85 5.16 19.16
CA ASP A 14 6.46 5.37 19.55
C ASP A 14 5.53 4.61 18.60
N SER A 15 4.33 4.35 19.09
CA SER A 15 3.24 3.68 18.40
C SER A 15 1.96 4.44 18.73
N PHE A 16 1.24 4.94 17.74
CA PHE A 16 -0.01 5.66 17.96
C PHE A 16 -1.00 5.52 16.80
N PRO A 17 -2.32 5.75 17.05
CA PRO A 17 -3.33 5.70 16.00
C PRO A 17 -3.01 6.72 14.92
N VAL A 18 -3.18 6.35 13.65
CA VAL A 18 -2.73 7.22 12.54
C VAL A 18 -3.43 8.58 12.52
N TRP A 19 -4.67 8.65 13.04
CA TRP A 19 -5.47 9.86 13.12
C TRP A 19 -5.08 10.79 14.27
N ASP A 20 -4.18 10.36 15.17
CA ASP A 20 -3.55 11.24 16.16
C ASP A 20 -2.35 11.98 15.55
N TYR A 21 -2.57 12.63 14.40
CA TYR A 21 -1.51 13.32 13.64
C TYR A 21 -0.89 14.50 14.41
N ARG A 22 -1.58 15.02 15.43
CA ARG A 22 -1.06 16.09 16.30
C ARG A 22 0.10 15.60 17.16
N SER A 23 0.08 14.34 17.58
CA SER A 23 1.17 13.70 18.32
C SER A 23 2.45 13.53 17.49
N ILE A 24 2.37 13.66 16.15
CA ILE A 24 3.52 13.54 15.24
C ILE A 24 4.38 14.80 15.24
N GLY A 25 3.83 15.96 15.63
CA GLY A 25 4.55 17.25 15.57
C GLY A 25 5.92 17.25 16.27
N LYS A 26 6.10 16.42 17.30
CA LYS A 26 7.37 16.25 18.03
C LYS A 26 8.51 15.64 17.20
N TYR A 27 8.23 15.15 15.99
CA TYR A 27 9.19 14.55 15.08
C TYR A 27 9.47 15.37 13.82
N GLU A 28 9.20 16.66 13.90
CA GLU A 28 9.64 17.58 12.86
C GLU A 28 11.16 17.51 12.69
N GLU A 29 11.61 17.47 11.43
CA GLU A 29 13.03 17.36 11.05
C GLU A 29 13.77 16.12 11.61
N LYS A 30 13.04 15.05 11.96
CA LYS A 30 13.66 13.77 12.37
C LYS A 30 13.80 12.80 11.21
N ALA A 31 15.01 12.26 11.07
CA ALA A 31 15.27 11.07 10.27
C ALA A 31 14.61 9.85 10.94
N ALA A 32 13.68 9.22 10.25
CA ALA A 32 12.87 8.15 10.82
C ALA A 32 12.47 7.11 9.77
N VAL A 33 12.21 5.90 10.25
CA VAL A 33 11.43 4.88 9.54
C VAL A 33 10.04 4.82 10.18
N TYR A 34 9.02 4.67 9.36
CA TYR A 34 7.64 4.50 9.81
C TYR A 34 7.01 3.28 9.15
N VAL A 35 6.13 2.63 9.90
CA VAL A 35 5.42 1.42 9.48
C VAL A 35 3.93 1.66 9.71
N PHE A 36 3.15 1.66 8.64
CA PHE A 36 1.70 1.68 8.70
C PHE A 36 1.15 0.27 8.84
N TRP A 37 0.22 0.11 9.78
CA TRP A 37 -0.51 -1.12 10.02
C TRP A 37 -1.99 -0.94 9.70
N ASP A 38 -2.63 -2.01 9.25
CA ASP A 38 -4.07 -2.15 9.34
C ASP A 38 -4.46 -2.58 10.76
N GLU A 39 -5.75 -2.66 11.03
CA GLU A 39 -6.26 -3.02 12.36
C GLU A 39 -5.80 -4.43 12.77
N LYS A 40 -5.98 -5.40 11.88
CA LYS A 40 -5.61 -6.80 12.15
C LYS A 40 -4.12 -6.94 12.45
N GLY A 41 -3.27 -6.33 11.61
CA GLY A 41 -1.82 -6.31 11.79
C GLY A 41 -1.39 -5.66 13.10
N TYR A 42 -2.07 -4.57 13.50
CA TYR A 42 -1.74 -3.89 14.73
C TYR A 42 -2.17 -4.64 16.00
N GLU A 43 -3.35 -5.28 15.99
CA GLU A 43 -3.92 -5.98 17.15
C GLU A 43 -3.19 -7.29 17.49
N GLN A 44 -2.27 -7.75 16.64
CA GLN A 44 -1.39 -8.86 16.96
C GLN A 44 -0.39 -8.54 18.06
N GLU A 45 -0.38 -9.37 19.10
CA GLU A 45 0.58 -9.29 20.20
C GLU A 45 2.03 -9.37 19.70
N ASN A 46 2.28 -10.17 18.67
CA ASN A 46 3.60 -10.41 18.11
C ASN A 46 3.89 -9.59 16.84
N ARG A 47 3.18 -8.49 16.56
CA ARG A 47 3.35 -7.76 15.29
C ARG A 47 4.79 -7.30 15.01
N HIS A 48 5.59 -7.05 16.05
CA HIS A 48 7.01 -6.67 15.93
C HIS A 48 7.96 -7.86 15.68
N ASP A 49 7.48 -9.10 15.73
CA ASP A 49 8.24 -10.28 15.33
C ASP A 49 8.38 -10.40 13.82
N LEU A 50 9.58 -10.68 13.32
CA LEU A 50 9.86 -10.82 11.89
C LEU A 50 8.97 -11.85 11.16
N TYR A 51 8.37 -12.77 11.91
CA TYR A 51 7.51 -13.84 11.42
C TYR A 51 6.05 -13.67 11.84
N ALA A 52 5.64 -12.45 12.23
CA ALA A 52 4.24 -12.14 12.52
C ALA A 52 3.32 -12.61 11.38
N GLU A 53 2.10 -13.03 11.73
CA GLU A 53 1.15 -13.62 10.79
C GLU A 53 0.59 -12.56 9.82
N HIS A 54 0.59 -11.30 10.20
CA HIS A 54 0.25 -10.21 9.30
C HIS A 54 1.44 -9.33 8.97
N SER A 55 1.49 -8.94 7.70
CA SER A 55 2.43 -7.95 7.20
C SER A 55 1.91 -6.53 7.43
N PRO A 56 2.82 -5.57 7.64
CA PRO A 56 2.45 -4.16 7.60
C PRO A 56 1.92 -3.76 6.22
N VAL A 57 1.15 -2.69 6.20
CA VAL A 57 0.51 -2.16 5.01
C VAL A 57 1.52 -1.43 4.12
N TYR A 58 2.33 -0.58 4.74
CA TYR A 58 3.37 0.21 4.06
C TYR A 58 4.48 0.54 5.04
N ILE A 59 5.71 0.60 4.55
CA ILE A 59 6.89 1.02 5.29
C ILE A 59 7.56 2.15 4.51
N GLY A 60 7.98 3.20 5.18
CA GLY A 60 8.72 4.27 4.52
C GLY A 60 9.76 4.88 5.43
N LYS A 61 10.61 5.70 4.82
CA LYS A 61 11.56 6.56 5.54
C LYS A 61 11.40 8.02 5.16
N THR A 62 11.93 8.89 6.02
CA THR A 62 11.87 10.34 5.83
C THR A 62 12.91 11.04 6.69
N ASN A 63 13.27 12.26 6.31
CA ASN A 63 14.03 13.22 7.12
C ASN A 63 13.13 14.27 7.82
N ASN A 64 11.83 14.24 7.54
CA ASN A 64 10.82 15.02 8.24
C ASN A 64 9.56 14.16 8.38
N LEU A 65 9.38 13.57 9.56
CA LEU A 65 8.31 12.60 9.78
C LEU A 65 6.94 13.24 9.72
N THR A 66 6.75 14.36 10.42
CA THR A 66 5.50 15.11 10.46
C THR A 66 4.99 15.41 9.05
N LYS A 67 5.83 16.01 8.21
CA LYS A 67 5.46 16.35 6.83
C LYS A 67 5.10 15.10 6.03
N ARG A 68 5.89 14.01 6.16
CA ARG A 68 5.69 12.80 5.35
C ARG A 68 4.41 12.05 5.70
N ILE A 69 4.07 11.94 6.99
CA ILE A 69 2.83 11.27 7.40
C ILE A 69 1.62 12.08 6.95
N ILE A 70 1.64 13.41 7.11
CA ILE A 70 0.55 14.27 6.62
C ILE A 70 0.38 14.12 5.10
N GLN A 71 1.47 14.08 4.34
CA GLN A 71 1.43 13.83 2.90
C GLN A 71 0.71 12.53 2.57
N HIS A 72 1.10 11.42 3.19
CA HIS A 72 0.48 10.12 2.97
C HIS A 72 -1.02 10.09 3.22
N LEU A 73 -1.47 10.84 4.23
CA LEU A 73 -2.86 10.87 4.65
C LEU A 73 -3.72 11.85 3.84
N THR A 74 -3.13 12.85 3.15
CA THR A 74 -3.92 13.92 2.49
C THR A 74 -3.75 14.02 0.99
N HIS A 75 -2.55 13.83 0.43
CA HIS A 75 -2.27 14.22 -0.97
C HIS A 75 -1.07 13.51 -1.62
N ASP A 76 -0.56 12.41 -1.05
CA ASP A 76 0.49 11.64 -1.72
C ASP A 76 -0.14 10.75 -2.80
N ASP A 77 0.16 11.05 -4.06
CA ASP A 77 -0.28 10.30 -5.24
C ASP A 77 0.03 8.78 -5.14
N CYS A 78 1.07 8.40 -4.39
CA CYS A 78 1.43 6.99 -4.22
C CYS A 78 0.57 6.27 -3.18
N THR A 79 -0.06 6.98 -2.24
CA THR A 79 -0.85 6.38 -1.15
C THR A 79 -2.32 6.80 -1.14
N GLU A 80 -2.74 7.67 -2.07
CA GLU A 80 -4.12 8.16 -2.23
C GLU A 80 -5.15 7.02 -2.23
N ASN A 81 -4.79 5.84 -2.74
CA ASN A 81 -5.74 4.75 -2.94
C ASN A 81 -5.78 3.74 -1.80
N PHE A 82 -5.02 3.98 -0.74
CA PHE A 82 -4.93 3.05 0.37
C PHE A 82 -4.62 3.68 1.74
N SER A 83 -4.47 4.99 1.83
CA SER A 83 -4.27 5.68 3.10
C SER A 83 -5.44 5.50 4.09
N THR A 84 -6.65 5.26 3.57
CA THR A 84 -7.83 4.91 4.40
C THR A 84 -7.73 3.57 5.10
N TYR A 85 -6.77 2.71 4.72
CA TYR A 85 -6.50 1.45 5.39
C TYR A 85 -5.48 1.58 6.51
N PHE A 86 -4.84 2.74 6.68
CA PHE A 86 -3.93 2.95 7.79
C PHE A 86 -4.75 3.07 9.08
N TYR A 87 -4.43 2.22 10.05
CA TYR A 87 -5.05 2.19 11.36
C TYR A 87 -4.08 2.73 12.42
N HIS A 88 -2.85 2.24 12.38
CA HIS A 88 -1.80 2.60 13.31
C HIS A 88 -0.49 2.87 12.61
N ILE A 89 0.38 3.60 13.30
CA ILE A 89 1.74 3.84 12.84
C ILE A 89 2.74 3.52 13.96
N ASP A 90 3.74 2.72 13.62
CA ASP A 90 4.94 2.56 14.43
C ASP A 90 6.03 3.48 13.86
N VAL A 91 6.75 4.18 14.74
CA VAL A 91 7.79 5.14 14.36
C VAL A 91 9.11 4.74 14.98
N TYR A 92 10.18 4.74 14.18
CA TYR A 92 11.54 4.44 14.58
C TYR A 92 12.42 5.67 14.38
N VAL A 93 12.72 6.39 15.46
CA VAL A 93 13.64 7.53 15.47
C VAL A 93 14.95 7.10 16.13
N PHE A 94 15.96 6.82 15.31
CA PHE A 94 17.22 6.27 15.81
C PHE A 94 17.99 7.21 16.75
N GLU A 95 17.75 8.52 16.65
CA GLU A 95 18.30 9.52 17.58
C GLU A 95 17.88 9.27 19.04
N ASN A 96 16.73 8.63 19.25
CA ASN A 96 16.18 8.35 20.58
C ASN A 96 16.72 7.05 21.19
N LEU A 97 17.49 6.26 20.43
CA LEU A 97 18.16 5.08 20.98
C LEU A 97 19.26 5.50 21.96
N SER A 98 19.47 4.69 22.99
CA SER A 98 20.49 4.99 23.99
C SER A 98 21.88 5.11 23.36
N LYS A 99 22.73 6.03 23.86
CA LYS A 99 24.12 6.19 23.38
C LYS A 99 24.96 4.91 23.48
N ASN A 100 24.53 3.97 24.35
CA ASN A 100 25.17 2.68 24.61
C ASN A 100 24.53 1.53 23.82
N HIS A 101 23.54 1.80 22.98
CA HIS A 101 22.94 0.79 22.12
C HIS A 101 23.97 0.28 21.11
N SER A 102 24.05 -1.04 20.92
CA SER A 102 25.03 -1.70 20.04
C SER A 102 25.00 -1.14 18.61
N LEU A 103 23.80 -0.87 18.09
CA LEU A 103 23.61 -0.22 16.79
C LEU A 103 24.23 1.19 16.72
N ILE A 104 24.03 2.01 17.75
CA ILE A 104 24.56 3.38 17.79
C ILE A 104 26.09 3.36 17.92
N GLN A 105 26.65 2.39 18.66
CA GLN A 105 28.09 2.17 18.73
C GLN A 105 28.67 1.77 17.37
N ALA A 106 28.10 0.75 16.72
CA ALA A 106 28.52 0.32 15.38
C ALA A 106 28.40 1.46 14.34
N MET A 107 27.31 2.24 14.40
CA MET A 107 27.08 3.39 13.52
C MET A 107 28.17 4.47 13.71
N LYS A 108 28.60 4.73 14.95
CA LYS A 108 29.69 5.67 15.25
C LYS A 108 31.03 5.17 14.73
N GLU A 109 31.33 3.89 14.90
CA GLU A 109 32.56 3.27 14.38
C GLU A 109 32.64 3.39 12.85
N ASP A 110 31.52 3.17 12.16
CA ASP A 110 31.40 3.27 10.70
C ASP A 110 31.16 4.71 10.19
N LYS A 111 31.12 5.71 11.08
CA LYS A 111 30.85 7.14 10.77
C LYS A 111 29.55 7.37 9.98
N LEU A 112 28.53 6.53 10.20
CA LEU A 112 27.23 6.62 9.55
C LEU A 112 26.35 7.71 10.20
N ARG A 113 25.52 8.37 9.39
CA ARG A 113 24.51 9.32 9.88
C ARG A 113 23.17 8.62 10.10
N TYR A 114 22.26 9.26 10.83
CA TYR A 114 20.94 8.69 11.14
C TYR A 114 20.09 8.45 9.88
N GLU A 115 20.25 9.26 8.84
CA GLU A 115 19.60 9.07 7.55
C GLU A 115 20.06 7.76 6.89
N ASN A 116 21.36 7.46 6.95
CA ASN A 116 21.89 6.21 6.42
C ASN A 116 21.36 5.01 7.19
N LEU A 117 21.15 5.17 8.50
CA LEU A 117 20.56 4.11 9.31
C LEU A 117 19.08 3.90 8.99
N ALA A 118 18.33 4.99 8.75
CA ALA A 118 16.96 4.90 8.27
C ALA A 118 16.86 4.22 6.91
N ASP A 119 17.77 4.52 5.97
CA ASP A 119 17.86 3.84 4.68
C ASP A 119 18.05 2.32 4.85
N LEU A 120 19.03 1.92 5.67
CA LEU A 120 19.34 0.51 5.90
C LEU A 120 18.19 -0.22 6.61
N TYR A 121 17.56 0.43 7.58
CA TYR A 121 16.49 -0.17 8.37
C TYR A 121 15.18 -0.28 7.59
N GLU A 122 14.84 0.70 6.74
CA GLU A 122 13.72 0.61 5.81
C GLU A 122 13.89 -0.60 4.89
N VAL A 123 15.05 -0.73 4.23
CA VAL A 123 15.34 -1.85 3.33
C VAL A 123 15.26 -3.18 4.09
N TYR A 124 15.81 -3.23 5.30
CA TYR A 124 15.75 -4.41 6.16
C TYR A 124 14.29 -4.80 6.48
N LEU A 125 13.47 -3.87 6.96
CA LEU A 125 12.07 -4.13 7.30
C LEU A 125 11.26 -4.54 6.07
N ILE A 126 11.39 -3.84 4.94
CA ILE A 126 10.68 -4.18 3.70
C ILE A 126 11.07 -5.59 3.25
N THR A 127 12.36 -5.93 3.27
CA THR A 127 12.87 -7.24 2.82
C THR A 127 12.45 -8.38 3.74
N ARG A 128 12.15 -8.10 5.01
CA ARG A 128 11.74 -9.13 5.98
C ARG A 128 10.24 -9.24 6.15
N ARG A 129 9.51 -8.13 6.05
CA ARG A 129 8.07 -8.04 6.33
C ARG A 129 7.20 -8.02 5.09
N PHE A 130 7.77 -7.68 3.94
CA PHE A 130 7.09 -7.64 2.64
C PHE A 130 5.76 -6.85 2.69
N PRO A 131 5.80 -5.56 3.08
CA PRO A 131 4.60 -4.74 3.16
C PRO A 131 3.86 -4.65 1.82
N TRP A 132 2.54 -4.52 1.91
CA TRP A 132 1.65 -4.65 0.75
C TRP A 132 1.80 -3.56 -0.30
N PHE A 133 2.11 -2.33 0.12
CA PHE A 133 2.14 -1.18 -0.78
C PHE A 133 3.53 -0.58 -1.01
N ASN A 134 4.61 -1.23 -0.57
CA ASN A 134 5.94 -0.85 -1.04
C ASN A 134 6.12 -1.32 -2.47
N ASP A 135 6.12 -0.36 -3.39
CA ASP A 135 6.10 -0.52 -4.85
C ASP A 135 7.42 -1.11 -5.43
N THR A 136 8.25 -1.72 -4.57
CA THR A 136 9.60 -2.18 -4.82
C THR A 136 9.79 -3.61 -4.31
N HIS A 137 9.86 -4.53 -5.27
CA HIS A 137 10.46 -5.88 -5.20
C HIS A 137 9.64 -7.03 -4.61
N ASN A 138 8.81 -7.60 -5.49
CA ASN A 138 8.49 -9.03 -5.50
C ASN A 138 9.67 -9.93 -5.92
N PHE A 139 10.91 -9.44 -5.97
CA PHE A 139 12.05 -10.18 -6.52
C PHE A 139 12.93 -10.89 -5.46
N TYR A 140 12.72 -10.66 -4.16
CA TYR A 140 13.43 -11.38 -3.08
C TYR A 140 12.65 -12.59 -2.55
N VAL A 141 12.10 -13.43 -3.45
CA VAL A 141 11.37 -14.65 -3.05
C VAL A 141 12.38 -15.78 -2.83
N THR A 142 12.96 -15.83 -1.63
CA THR A 142 13.70 -17.02 -1.17
C THR A 142 12.83 -17.82 -0.19
N LYS A 143 12.64 -19.10 -0.54
CA LYS A 143 12.43 -20.31 0.30
C LYS A 143 11.45 -20.37 1.48
N TYR A 144 10.79 -19.30 1.92
CA TYR A 144 9.90 -19.39 3.10
C TYR A 144 8.46 -19.81 2.74
N LYS A 145 8.05 -20.96 3.29
CA LYS A 145 6.75 -21.64 3.12
C LYS A 145 5.52 -20.74 3.34
N THR A 146 5.64 -19.70 4.16
CA THR A 146 4.54 -18.81 4.53
C THR A 146 3.91 -18.17 3.30
N ARG A 147 4.72 -17.71 2.33
CA ARG A 147 4.20 -17.08 1.10
C ARG A 147 3.55 -18.07 0.12
N LEU A 148 4.04 -19.31 0.06
CA LEU A 148 3.40 -20.38 -0.71
C LEU A 148 2.02 -20.70 -0.12
N MET A 149 1.87 -20.73 1.20
CA MET A 149 0.56 -20.85 1.86
C MET A 149 -0.36 -19.66 1.58
N TYR A 150 0.15 -18.42 1.57
CA TYR A 150 -0.65 -17.23 1.25
C TYR A 150 -1.08 -17.15 -0.23
N PHE A 151 -0.25 -17.60 -1.16
CA PHE A 151 -0.63 -17.68 -2.58
C PHE A 151 -1.47 -18.92 -2.93
N SER A 152 -1.36 -20.00 -2.14
CA SER A 152 -2.06 -21.26 -2.40
C SER A 152 -3.47 -21.34 -1.79
N ASN A 153 -3.76 -20.53 -0.76
CA ASN A 153 -5.05 -20.57 -0.05
C ASN A 153 -5.88 -19.30 -0.32
N ASP A 154 -6.63 -19.29 -1.42
CA ASP A 154 -7.83 -18.46 -1.60
C ASP A 154 -7.73 -16.94 -1.34
N TYR A 155 -6.56 -16.33 -1.57
CA TYR A 155 -6.36 -14.88 -1.39
C TYR A 155 -7.23 -13.99 -2.32
N HIS A 156 -7.82 -14.55 -3.38
CA HIS A 156 -8.86 -13.85 -4.16
C HIS A 156 -10.09 -13.50 -3.30
N ASN A 157 -10.26 -14.15 -2.13
CA ASN A 157 -11.26 -13.86 -1.11
C ASN A 157 -10.78 -12.85 -0.02
N LEU A 158 -9.60 -12.25 -0.14
CA LEU A 158 -9.08 -11.22 0.78
C LEU A 158 -8.87 -9.89 0.04
N ARG A 159 -9.98 -9.31 -0.45
CA ARG A 159 -10.01 -7.92 -0.93
C ARG A 159 -9.52 -6.96 0.17
N ARG A 160 -9.05 -5.75 -0.16
CA ARG A 160 -8.68 -4.75 0.87
C ARG A 160 -9.89 -4.37 1.75
N SER A 161 -11.10 -4.52 1.19
CA SER A 161 -12.37 -4.41 1.93
C SER A 161 -12.59 -5.49 2.99
N ASN A 162 -11.86 -6.61 2.98
CA ASN A 162 -11.94 -7.68 3.98
C ASN A 162 -10.89 -7.52 5.10
N TRP A 163 -10.00 -6.53 4.96
CA TRP A 163 -9.07 -6.13 6.02
C TRP A 163 -9.76 -5.26 7.07
N PHE A 164 -10.88 -4.63 6.69
CA PHE A 164 -11.78 -3.92 7.59
C PHE A 164 -13.11 -4.64 7.70
N GLU A 165 -13.59 -4.81 8.93
CA GLU A 165 -14.83 -5.54 9.20
C GLU A 165 -16.11 -4.75 8.83
N SER A 166 -16.01 -3.45 8.49
CA SER A 166 -17.19 -2.66 8.09
C SER A 166 -16.89 -1.44 7.21
N GLU A 167 -17.82 -1.13 6.29
CA GLU A 167 -17.81 0.10 5.47
C GLU A 167 -17.80 1.38 6.33
N ALA A 168 -18.41 1.32 7.52
CA ALA A 168 -18.46 2.43 8.48
C ALA A 168 -17.07 2.88 8.96
N LYS A 169 -16.12 1.94 9.14
CA LYS A 169 -14.74 2.26 9.52
C LYS A 169 -13.99 2.97 8.40
N ILE A 170 -14.23 2.56 7.15
CA ILE A 170 -13.65 3.23 5.97
C ILE A 170 -14.18 4.68 5.88
N GLU A 171 -15.50 4.87 6.06
CA GLU A 171 -16.13 6.19 6.07
C GLU A 171 -15.57 7.09 7.19
N TYR A 172 -15.27 6.51 8.36
CA TYR A 172 -14.59 7.24 9.44
C TYR A 172 -13.21 7.74 9.00
N GLY A 173 -12.40 6.91 8.34
CA GLY A 173 -11.11 7.31 7.78
C GLY A 173 -11.23 8.49 6.81
N PHE A 174 -12.21 8.44 5.90
CA PHE A 174 -12.52 9.58 5.01
C PHE A 174 -12.83 10.87 5.78
N LYS A 175 -13.69 10.80 6.80
CA LYS A 175 -14.04 11.95 7.64
C LYS A 175 -12.81 12.53 8.36
N GLN A 176 -11.88 11.68 8.81
CA GLN A 176 -10.65 12.16 9.45
C GLN A 176 -9.73 12.88 8.46
N ILE A 177 -9.59 12.35 7.23
CA ILE A 177 -8.79 12.98 6.18
C ILE A 177 -9.36 14.35 5.80
N GLU A 178 -10.67 14.45 5.59
CA GLU A 178 -11.35 15.72 5.31
C GLU A 178 -11.17 16.73 6.45
N LYS A 179 -11.34 16.28 7.71
CA LYS A 179 -11.14 17.12 8.89
C LYS A 179 -9.71 17.65 8.96
N MET A 180 -8.72 16.78 8.82
CA MET A 180 -7.31 17.16 8.89
C MET A 180 -6.92 18.09 7.74
N ALA A 181 -7.35 17.81 6.51
CA ALA A 181 -7.07 18.66 5.36
C ALA A 181 -7.66 20.07 5.55
N LYS A 182 -8.88 20.17 6.12
CA LYS A 182 -9.49 21.45 6.47
C LYS A 182 -8.71 22.19 7.57
N GLU A 183 -8.32 21.50 8.64
CA GLU A 183 -7.53 22.10 9.73
C GLU A 183 -6.17 22.63 9.25
N LEU A 184 -5.54 21.92 8.30
CA LEU A 184 -4.22 22.26 7.79
C LEU A 184 -4.26 23.10 6.50
N SER A 185 -5.43 23.50 6.02
CA SER A 185 -5.62 24.23 4.76
C SER A 185 -4.98 23.53 3.55
N LEU A 186 -5.09 22.20 3.49
CA LEU A 186 -4.56 21.36 2.42
C LEU A 186 -5.64 20.99 1.40
N PRO A 187 -5.28 20.77 0.12
CA PRO A 187 -6.22 20.23 -0.85
C PRO A 187 -6.60 18.79 -0.47
N VAL A 188 -7.89 18.46 -0.52
CA VAL A 188 -8.39 17.09 -0.39
C VAL A 188 -8.34 16.44 -1.77
N GLN A 189 -7.50 15.42 -1.96
CA GLN A 189 -7.61 14.55 -3.14
C GLN A 189 -8.77 13.56 -2.97
N THR A 190 -9.36 13.15 -4.09
CA THR A 190 -10.45 12.17 -4.13
C THR A 190 -9.89 10.77 -3.88
N ILE A 191 -9.76 10.39 -2.61
CA ILE A 191 -9.44 9.01 -2.24
C ILE A 191 -10.60 8.11 -2.72
N THR A 192 -10.30 7.07 -3.49
CA THR A 192 -11.35 6.18 -4.02
C THR A 192 -11.50 4.95 -3.12
N GLN A 193 -12.68 4.74 -2.57
CA GLN A 193 -12.99 3.51 -1.83
C GLN A 193 -12.88 2.31 -2.77
N GLU A 194 -12.25 1.22 -2.30
CA GLU A 194 -12.28 -0.03 -3.06
C GLU A 194 -13.73 -0.54 -3.12
N ARG A 195 -14.28 -0.60 -4.34
CA ARG A 195 -15.62 -1.12 -4.60
C ARG A 195 -15.59 -2.10 -5.75
N TRP A 196 -16.57 -2.99 -5.80
CA TRP A 196 -16.81 -3.79 -6.99
C TRP A 196 -17.45 -2.87 -8.03
N LEU A 197 -16.72 -2.54 -9.08
CA LEU A 197 -17.24 -1.83 -10.25
C LEU A 197 -17.89 -2.86 -11.16
N ARG A 198 -19.03 -2.51 -11.76
CA ARG A 198 -19.44 -3.25 -12.96
C ARG A 198 -18.35 -3.07 -14.01
N LEU A 199 -18.13 -4.07 -14.86
CA LEU A 199 -17.12 -4.01 -15.91
C LEU A 199 -17.30 -2.76 -16.79
N GLU A 200 -18.55 -2.38 -17.03
CA GLU A 200 -18.95 -1.14 -17.70
C GLU A 200 -18.37 0.10 -17.00
N ASP A 201 -18.58 0.23 -15.68
CA ASP A 201 -18.09 1.36 -14.87
C ASP A 201 -16.55 1.38 -14.83
N PHE A 202 -15.92 0.20 -14.78
CA PHE A 202 -14.48 0.05 -14.84
C PHE A 202 -13.93 0.55 -16.19
N VAL A 203 -14.52 0.12 -17.30
CA VAL A 203 -14.13 0.59 -18.64
C VAL A 203 -14.33 2.08 -18.78
N ASP A 204 -15.45 2.62 -18.29
CA ASP A 204 -15.72 4.05 -18.28
C ASP A 204 -14.65 4.83 -17.51
N GLY A 205 -14.18 4.28 -16.38
CA GLY A 205 -13.02 4.79 -15.66
C GLY A 205 -11.75 4.84 -16.52
N LEU A 206 -11.40 3.73 -17.19
CA LEU A 206 -10.19 3.62 -18.02
C LEU A 206 -10.16 4.60 -19.20
N ILE A 207 -11.32 4.90 -19.79
CA ILE A 207 -11.43 5.73 -21.00
C ILE A 207 -11.94 7.14 -20.70
N SER A 208 -12.22 7.48 -19.44
CA SER A 208 -12.82 8.74 -18.99
C SER A 208 -12.15 9.99 -19.58
N ARG A 209 -10.83 9.95 -19.78
CA ARG A 209 -10.01 11.06 -20.32
C ARG A 209 -9.84 11.05 -21.85
N ARG A 210 -10.48 10.13 -22.60
CA ARG A 210 -10.30 9.97 -24.05
C ARG A 210 -11.39 10.66 -24.86
N LYS A 211 -11.03 11.15 -26.07
CA LYS A 211 -11.94 11.88 -26.97
C LYS A 211 -12.96 10.98 -27.69
N ASN A 212 -12.59 9.74 -28.05
CA ASN A 212 -13.45 8.81 -28.79
C ASN A 212 -13.85 7.62 -27.90
N LYS A 213 -14.91 7.79 -27.09
CA LYS A 213 -15.27 6.82 -26.03
C LYS A 213 -16.12 5.66 -26.52
N PHE A 214 -17.13 5.90 -27.36
CA PHE A 214 -18.20 4.92 -27.59
C PHE A 214 -17.76 3.61 -28.30
N PRO A 215 -17.07 3.62 -29.45
CA PRO A 215 -16.63 2.37 -30.10
C PRO A 215 -15.59 1.61 -29.26
N LEU A 216 -14.69 2.36 -28.61
CA LEU A 216 -13.66 1.82 -27.73
C LEU A 216 -14.25 1.12 -26.50
N ARG A 217 -15.31 1.69 -25.92
CA ARG A 217 -15.96 1.20 -24.71
C ARG A 217 -16.43 -0.24 -24.87
N ASP A 218 -17.29 -0.50 -25.85
CA ASP A 218 -17.93 -1.80 -26.03
C ASP A 218 -16.90 -2.88 -26.43
N ASN A 219 -15.93 -2.51 -27.28
CA ASN A 219 -14.85 -3.41 -27.68
C ASN A 219 -13.89 -3.72 -26.53
N LEU A 220 -13.64 -2.76 -25.62
CA LEU A 220 -12.83 -2.99 -24.43
C LEU A 220 -13.55 -3.85 -23.40
N ILE A 221 -14.87 -3.68 -23.23
CA ILE A 221 -15.71 -4.56 -22.41
C ILE A 221 -15.60 -6.00 -22.92
N LYS A 222 -15.87 -6.24 -24.22
CA LYS A 222 -15.76 -7.57 -24.84
C LYS A 222 -14.36 -8.16 -24.70
N TYR A 223 -13.32 -7.35 -24.93
CA TYR A 223 -11.93 -7.80 -24.80
C TYR A 223 -11.63 -8.28 -23.37
N LEU A 224 -12.07 -7.54 -22.35
CA LEU A 224 -11.84 -7.90 -20.95
C LEU A 224 -12.65 -9.13 -20.54
N GLN A 225 -13.91 -9.26 -20.99
CA GLN A 225 -14.73 -10.47 -20.75
C GLN A 225 -14.06 -11.74 -21.28
N ASN A 226 -13.44 -11.66 -22.47
CA ASN A 226 -12.75 -12.77 -23.10
C ASN A 226 -11.38 -13.11 -22.47
N LYS A 227 -10.91 -12.29 -21.51
CA LYS A 227 -9.63 -12.49 -20.80
C LYS A 227 -9.80 -13.12 -19.42
N VAL A 228 -11.03 -13.41 -19.03
CA VAL A 228 -11.35 -13.98 -17.72
C VAL A 228 -11.07 -15.47 -17.75
N ASP A 229 -10.22 -15.92 -16.84
CA ASP A 229 -10.02 -17.33 -16.53
C ASP A 229 -10.23 -17.54 -15.03
N ARG A 230 -11.14 -18.44 -14.66
CA ARG A 230 -11.41 -18.84 -13.25
C ARG A 230 -11.52 -17.65 -12.28
N ASN A 231 -12.45 -16.73 -12.54
CA ASN A 231 -12.71 -15.54 -11.69
C ASN A 231 -11.50 -14.61 -11.49
N THR A 232 -10.53 -14.67 -12.40
CA THR A 232 -9.41 -13.74 -12.43
C THR A 232 -9.14 -13.31 -13.87
N PHE A 233 -8.45 -12.19 -14.05
CA PHE A 233 -7.92 -11.81 -15.35
C PHE A 233 -6.50 -11.27 -15.21
N LYS A 234 -5.64 -11.71 -16.12
CA LYS A 234 -4.21 -11.37 -16.14
C LYS A 234 -4.00 -10.12 -16.99
N ILE A 235 -3.41 -9.09 -16.38
CA ILE A 235 -3.12 -7.81 -17.01
C ILE A 235 -1.63 -7.52 -16.96
N LYS A 236 -1.12 -6.90 -18.01
CA LYS A 236 0.20 -6.25 -17.99
C LYS A 236 0.09 -4.85 -17.39
N THR A 237 0.78 -4.59 -16.27
CA THR A 237 0.77 -3.30 -15.57
C THR A 237 1.46 -2.21 -16.38
N MET A 238 1.35 -0.95 -15.94
CA MET A 238 2.09 0.18 -16.56
C MET A 238 3.61 -0.02 -16.56
N LYS A 239 4.14 -0.84 -15.65
CA LYS A 239 5.57 -1.20 -15.55
C LYS A 239 5.95 -2.41 -16.42
N GLY A 240 4.99 -2.99 -17.15
CA GLY A 240 5.22 -4.15 -18.02
C GLY A 240 5.17 -5.51 -17.31
N GLU A 241 4.80 -5.53 -16.03
CA GLU A 241 4.71 -6.75 -15.22
C GLU A 241 3.34 -7.41 -15.34
N ASP A 242 3.28 -8.72 -15.21
CA ASP A 242 2.01 -9.45 -15.19
C ASP A 242 1.41 -9.41 -13.78
N LYS A 243 0.18 -8.89 -13.65
CA LYS A 243 -0.60 -8.87 -12.40
C LYS A 243 -1.97 -9.51 -12.63
N LEU A 244 -2.38 -10.34 -11.67
CA LEU A 244 -3.71 -10.97 -11.65
C LEU A 244 -4.67 -10.10 -10.86
N PHE A 245 -5.87 -9.89 -11.39
CA PHE A 245 -6.94 -9.16 -10.73
C PHE A 245 -8.16 -10.06 -10.55
N SER A 246 -8.84 -9.89 -9.43
CA SER A 246 -10.09 -10.60 -9.14
C SER A 246 -11.21 -10.12 -10.05
N TYR A 247 -12.02 -11.06 -10.50
CA TYR A 247 -13.12 -10.86 -11.40
C TYR A 247 -14.30 -11.71 -10.94
N HIS A 248 -15.41 -11.08 -10.56
CA HIS A 248 -16.56 -11.80 -10.03
C HIS A 248 -17.73 -11.75 -11.02
N LYS A 249 -18.23 -12.92 -11.41
CA LYS A 249 -19.52 -13.03 -12.12
C LYS A 249 -20.61 -13.22 -11.07
N LYS A 250 -21.45 -12.22 -10.82
CA LYS A 250 -22.66 -12.42 -9.98
C LYS A 250 -23.76 -13.09 -10.80
N GLU A 251 -24.75 -13.65 -10.10
CA GLU A 251 -25.91 -14.39 -10.62
C GLU A 251 -26.72 -13.67 -11.72
N SER A 252 -26.46 -12.38 -11.97
CA SER A 252 -27.14 -11.54 -12.97
C SER A 252 -26.41 -11.39 -14.32
N ASN A 253 -25.47 -12.28 -14.68
CA ASN A 253 -24.62 -12.17 -15.90
C ASN A 253 -23.72 -10.91 -15.97
N HIS A 254 -23.77 -10.04 -14.97
CA HIS A 254 -22.89 -8.89 -14.88
C HIS A 254 -21.56 -9.30 -14.26
N TYR A 255 -20.53 -8.66 -14.81
CA TYR A 255 -19.15 -8.87 -14.42
C TYR A 255 -18.67 -7.71 -13.56
N TYR A 256 -17.96 -8.04 -12.50
CA TYR A 256 -17.48 -7.08 -11.53
C TYR A 256 -15.96 -7.15 -11.40
N ILE A 257 -15.33 -5.99 -11.37
CA ILE A 257 -13.89 -5.80 -11.22
C ILE A 257 -13.65 -4.94 -9.98
N ALA A 258 -12.64 -5.30 -9.20
CA ALA A 258 -12.22 -4.47 -8.08
C ALA A 258 -11.68 -3.12 -8.59
N SER A 259 -12.15 -2.00 -8.02
CA SER A 259 -11.79 -0.65 -8.51
C SER A 259 -10.29 -0.35 -8.44
N ASP A 260 -9.54 -1.07 -7.61
CA ASP A 260 -8.09 -0.96 -7.48
C ASP A 260 -7.34 -1.36 -8.76
N ALA A 261 -7.96 -2.19 -9.61
CA ALA A 261 -7.44 -2.51 -10.93
C ALA A 261 -7.23 -1.26 -11.81
N LEU A 262 -7.97 -0.16 -11.57
CA LEU A 262 -7.80 1.10 -12.31
C LEU A 262 -6.43 1.74 -12.08
N LEU A 263 -5.77 1.41 -10.97
CA LEU A 263 -4.48 1.96 -10.59
C LEU A 263 -3.33 1.33 -11.38
N TYR A 264 -3.49 0.05 -11.67
CA TYR A 264 -2.43 -0.77 -12.24
C TYR A 264 -2.62 -1.00 -13.73
N TYR A 265 -3.86 -0.89 -14.22
CA TYR A 265 -4.20 -1.14 -15.61
C TYR A 265 -4.42 0.14 -16.38
N ARG A 266 -3.60 0.32 -17.42
CA ARG A 266 -3.85 1.26 -18.50
C ARG A 266 -3.76 0.51 -19.83
N PRO A 267 -4.83 0.44 -20.63
CA PRO A 267 -4.77 -0.18 -21.94
C PRO A 267 -3.70 0.53 -22.79
N SER A 268 -2.84 -0.24 -23.44
CA SER A 268 -1.80 0.33 -24.31
C SER A 268 -2.41 1.05 -25.51
N GLU A 269 -1.72 2.07 -26.03
CA GLU A 269 -2.21 2.79 -27.23
C GLU A 269 -2.36 1.86 -28.44
N GLN A 270 -1.56 0.79 -28.53
CA GLN A 270 -1.70 -0.25 -29.56
C GLN A 270 -3.01 -1.02 -29.40
N LEU A 271 -3.33 -1.45 -28.16
CA LEU A 271 -4.59 -2.13 -27.87
C LEU A 271 -5.78 -1.22 -28.20
N ILE A 272 -5.70 0.05 -27.81
CA ILE A 272 -6.74 1.05 -28.05
C ILE A 272 -6.92 1.32 -29.54
N SER A 273 -5.82 1.46 -30.29
CA SER A 273 -5.89 1.65 -31.75
C SER A 273 -6.55 0.45 -32.43
N ARG A 274 -6.24 -0.77 -31.99
CA ARG A 274 -6.86 -2.00 -32.51
C ARG A 274 -8.34 -2.07 -32.18
N LEU A 275 -8.72 -1.75 -30.95
CA LEU A 275 -10.12 -1.83 -30.50
C LEU A 275 -10.99 -0.66 -30.98
N SER A 276 -10.39 0.47 -31.39
CA SER A 276 -11.13 1.63 -31.93
C SER A 276 -11.43 1.52 -33.44
N LYS A 277 -10.81 0.55 -34.14
CA LYS A 277 -10.93 0.38 -35.60
C LYS A 277 -11.95 -0.69 -36.02
N ASN A 278 -12.39 -1.51 -35.06
CA ASN A 278 -13.39 -2.56 -35.22
C ASN A 278 -14.71 -2.12 -34.60
#